data_AF-A0A831VML4-F1
#
_entry.id   AF-A0A831VML4-F1
#
_cell.length_a   1.000
_cell.length_b   1.000
_cell.length_c   1.000
_cell.angle_alpha   90.00
_cell.angle_beta   90.00
_cell.angle_gamma   90.00
#
_symmetry.space_group_name_H-M   'P 1'
#
loop_
_entity.id
_entity.type
_entity.pdbx_description
1 polymer ?
#
loop_
_entity_poly.entity_id
_entity_poly.type
_entity_poly.pdbx_seq_one_letter_code
_entity_poly.pdbx_strand_id
1 'polypeptide(L)'
;VPVDPRYFQNPRRDIVLMSMSGPVANLAAAFVAGIFVRYFLLPFEVYQKVLVYLVLMNVGLGLFNLIPIPPLDGSHILENILPNSIASVYRRFRRYGAFFLIAVVLLDNFAHTGILNRILIYPMLALSRLFAGDHLFRLLHLL
;
A
#
# COMPACT_ATOMS: atom_id res chain seq x y z
N VAL A 1 14.78 1.80 8.98
CA VAL A 1 16.14 2.39 9.10
C VAL A 1 15.99 3.91 8.95
N PRO A 2 16.52 4.74 9.85
CA PRO A 2 16.43 6.20 9.69
C PRO A 2 17.25 6.64 8.48
N VAL A 3 16.60 7.33 7.53
CA VAL A 3 17.26 7.92 6.36
C VAL A 3 17.68 9.33 6.71
N ASP A 4 18.92 9.71 6.37
CA ASP A 4 19.44 11.05 6.61
C ASP A 4 19.31 11.88 5.33
N PRO A 5 18.43 12.90 5.29
CA PRO A 5 18.19 13.70 4.09
C PRO A 5 19.41 14.53 3.65
N ARG A 6 20.43 14.68 4.50
CA ARG A 6 21.62 15.49 4.21
C ARG A 6 22.48 14.92 3.08
N TYR A 7 22.32 13.63 2.76
CA TYR A 7 23.03 12.98 1.66
C TYR A 7 22.31 13.14 0.30
N PHE A 8 21.09 13.69 0.26
CA PHE A 8 20.35 13.89 -0.98
C PHE A 8 20.76 15.16 -1.69
N GLN A 9 20.96 15.07 -3.02
CA GLN A 9 21.24 16.24 -3.86
C GLN A 9 20.00 17.13 -3.96
N ASN A 10 18.82 16.52 -4.08
CA ASN A 10 17.54 17.20 -4.12
C ASN A 10 16.60 16.62 -3.06
N PRO A 11 16.70 17.05 -1.78
CA PRO A 11 16.07 16.36 -0.66
C PRO A 11 14.58 16.05 -0.84
N ARG A 12 13.78 16.99 -1.37
CA ARG A 12 12.35 16.76 -1.60
C ARG A 12 12.07 15.67 -2.62
N ARG A 13 12.69 15.79 -3.79
CA ARG A 13 12.52 14.83 -4.89
C ARG A 13 13.01 13.46 -4.47
N ASP A 14 14.18 13.41 -3.85
CA ASP A 14 14.84 12.16 -3.53
C ASP A 14 14.10 11.42 -2.39
N ILE A 15 13.51 12.16 -1.43
CA ILE A 15 12.60 11.59 -0.44
C ILE A 15 11.34 11.03 -1.11
N VAL A 16 10.72 11.76 -2.05
CA VAL A 16 9.54 11.23 -2.77
C VAL A 16 9.87 9.94 -3.52
N LEU A 17 10.98 9.91 -4.26
CA LEU A 17 11.41 8.72 -5.00
C LEU A 17 11.69 7.54 -4.06
N MET A 18 12.36 7.81 -2.94
CA MET A 18 12.64 6.80 -1.92
C MET A 18 11.35 6.27 -1.29
N SER A 19 10.41 7.14 -0.89
CA SER A 19 9.12 6.73 -0.33
C SER A 19 8.24 6.00 -1.34
N MET A 20 8.36 6.31 -2.64
CA MET A 20 7.66 5.56 -3.69
C MET A 20 8.23 4.15 -3.93
N SER A 21 9.51 3.92 -3.60
CA SER A 21 10.16 2.63 -3.88
C SER A 21 9.49 1.46 -3.16
N GLY A 22 9.01 1.65 -1.93
CA GLY A 22 8.29 0.63 -1.15
C GLY A 22 6.98 0.19 -1.83
N PRO A 23 6.02 1.10 -2.05
CA PRO A 23 4.79 0.82 -2.79
C PRO A 23 5.03 0.19 -4.17
N VAL A 24 6.01 0.71 -4.92
CA VAL A 24 6.35 0.18 -6.25
C VAL A 24 6.89 -1.24 -6.16
N ALA A 25 7.79 -1.53 -5.21
CA ALA A 25 8.33 -2.88 -5.02
C ALA A 25 7.23 -3.88 -4.63
N ASN A 26 6.33 -3.49 -3.73
CA ASN A 26 5.17 -4.30 -3.37
C ASN A 26 4.28 -4.56 -4.60
N LEU A 27 3.87 -3.53 -5.32
CA LEU A 27 3.02 -3.70 -6.52
C LEU A 27 3.72 -4.53 -7.61
N ALA A 28 5.04 -4.40 -7.77
CA ALA A 28 5.81 -5.23 -8.70
C ALA A 28 5.84 -6.71 -8.26
N ALA A 29 6.06 -6.99 -6.98
CA ALA A 29 6.02 -8.35 -6.45
C ALA A 29 4.63 -8.98 -6.62
N ALA A 30 3.56 -8.22 -6.33
CA ALA A 30 2.19 -8.62 -6.56
C ALA A 30 1.91 -8.91 -8.04
N PHE A 31 2.42 -8.06 -8.93
CA PHE A 31 2.25 -8.22 -10.37
C PHE A 31 2.90 -9.51 -10.88
N VAL A 32 4.15 -9.77 -10.47
CA VAL A 32 4.86 -11.01 -10.83
C VAL A 32 4.10 -12.23 -10.30
N ALA A 33 3.74 -12.25 -9.02
CA ALA A 33 2.95 -13.35 -8.44
C ALA A 33 1.60 -13.52 -9.15
N GLY A 34 0.96 -12.41 -9.54
CA GLY A 34 -0.30 -12.41 -10.26
C GLY A 34 -0.20 -13.05 -11.64
N ILE A 35 0.89 -12.81 -12.39
CA ILE A 35 1.14 -13.50 -13.66
C ILE A 35 1.18 -15.02 -13.47
N PHE A 36 1.80 -15.51 -12.39
CA PHE A 36 1.82 -16.95 -12.08
C PHE A 36 0.42 -17.48 -11.78
N VAL A 37 -0.38 -16.77 -10.97
CA VAL A 37 -1.78 -17.16 -10.70
C VAL A 37 -2.62 -17.18 -11.98
N ARG A 38 -2.41 -16.19 -12.86
CA ARG A 38 -3.21 -15.99 -14.06
C ARG A 38 -2.93 -17.02 -15.15
N TYR A 39 -1.66 -17.33 -15.38
CA TYR A 39 -1.23 -18.11 -16.56
C TYR A 39 -0.53 -19.43 -16.23
N PHE A 40 0.02 -19.59 -15.01
CA PHE A 40 0.88 -20.71 -14.65
C PHE A 40 0.41 -21.40 -13.36
N LEU A 41 -0.90 -21.69 -13.28
CA LEU A 41 -1.51 -22.37 -12.13
C LEU A 41 -0.69 -23.61 -11.74
N LEU A 42 0.01 -23.52 -10.61
CA LEU A 42 0.90 -24.57 -10.14
C LEU A 42 0.06 -25.75 -9.61
N PRO A 43 0.51 -27.00 -9.80
CA PRO A 43 -0.33 -28.18 -9.56
C PRO A 43 -0.59 -28.45 -8.07
N PHE A 44 0.27 -27.96 -7.17
CA PHE A 44 0.12 -28.18 -5.73
C PHE A 44 -0.57 -26.99 -5.07
N GLU A 45 -1.55 -27.31 -4.22
CA GLU A 45 -2.37 -26.34 -3.48
C GLU A 45 -1.53 -25.37 -2.64
N VAL A 46 -0.44 -25.85 -2.01
CA VAL A 46 0.45 -25.01 -1.20
C VAL A 46 1.04 -23.86 -2.01
N TYR A 47 1.42 -24.10 -3.27
CA TYR A 47 1.97 -23.05 -4.12
C TYR A 47 0.90 -22.04 -4.55
N GLN A 48 -0.31 -22.52 -4.81
CA GLN A 48 -1.45 -21.66 -5.12
C GLN A 48 -1.77 -20.75 -3.93
N LYS A 49 -1.84 -21.28 -2.71
CA LYS A 49 -2.04 -20.49 -1.48
C LYS A 49 -0.97 -19.42 -1.32
N VAL A 50 0.31 -19.79 -1.43
CA VAL A 50 1.43 -18.85 -1.31
C VAL A 50 1.32 -17.73 -2.35
N LEU A 51 1.01 -18.05 -3.60
CA LEU A 51 0.83 -17.05 -4.66
C LEU A 51 -0.36 -16.12 -4.40
N VAL A 52 -1.49 -16.66 -3.93
CA VAL A 52 -2.67 -15.84 -3.58
C VAL A 52 -2.32 -14.88 -2.44
N TYR A 53 -1.69 -15.36 -1.36
CA TYR A 53 -1.22 -14.49 -0.27
C TYR A 53 -0.22 -13.45 -0.78
N LEU A 54 0.74 -13.83 -1.63
CA LEU A 54 1.70 -12.89 -2.21
C LEU A 54 1.01 -11.78 -2.99
N VAL A 55 0.03 -12.09 -3.83
CA VAL A 55 -0.74 -11.07 -4.56
C VAL A 55 -1.48 -10.17 -3.58
N LEU A 56 -2.33 -10.73 -2.72
CA LEU A 56 -3.21 -9.93 -1.85
C LEU A 56 -2.43 -9.08 -0.85
N MET A 57 -1.42 -9.65 -0.19
CA MET A 57 -0.62 -8.94 0.80
C MET A 57 0.19 -7.83 0.14
N ASN A 58 0.83 -8.08 -1.00
CA ASN A 58 1.65 -7.05 -1.64
C ASN A 58 0.80 -5.94 -2.29
N VAL A 59 -0.35 -6.26 -2.92
CA VAL A 59 -1.26 -5.19 -3.39
C VAL A 59 -1.78 -4.39 -2.19
N GLY A 60 -2.22 -5.07 -1.13
CA GLY A 60 -2.71 -4.45 0.09
C GLY A 60 -1.67 -3.52 0.73
N LEU A 61 -0.46 -4.00 0.96
CA LEU A 61 0.65 -3.22 1.52
C LEU A 61 1.08 -2.07 0.60
N GLY A 62 1.13 -2.30 -0.70
CA GLY A 62 1.45 -1.27 -1.69
C GLY A 62 0.46 -0.11 -1.66
N LEU A 63 -0.85 -0.41 -1.68
CA LEU A 63 -1.90 0.60 -1.60
C LEU A 63 -1.97 1.26 -0.22
N PHE A 64 -1.82 0.48 0.85
CA PHE A 64 -1.83 1.00 2.22
C PHE A 64 -0.71 2.02 2.43
N ASN A 65 0.49 1.72 1.95
CA ASN A 65 1.63 2.65 2.04
C ASN A 65 1.45 3.91 1.20
N LEU A 66 0.51 3.98 0.25
CA LEU A 66 0.20 5.21 -0.49
C LEU A 66 -0.79 6.13 0.22
N ILE A 67 -1.41 5.69 1.32
CA ILE A 67 -2.30 6.55 2.11
C ILE A 67 -1.49 7.72 2.70
N PRO A 68 -1.92 8.98 2.53
CA PRO A 68 -1.18 10.15 2.97
C PRO A 68 -1.34 10.43 4.49
N ILE A 69 -1.18 9.41 5.33
CA ILE A 69 -1.29 9.49 6.79
C ILE A 69 -0.01 8.93 7.41
N PRO A 70 0.73 9.70 8.25
CA PRO A 70 1.91 9.17 8.92
C PRO A 70 1.55 7.98 9.82
N PRO A 71 2.40 6.94 9.93
CA PRO A 71 3.79 6.87 9.46
C PRO A 71 3.97 6.32 8.03
N LEU A 72 2.91 6.24 7.22
CA LEU A 72 2.93 5.58 5.91
C LEU A 72 3.73 6.39 4.87
N ASP A 73 4.29 5.71 3.86
CA ASP A 73 5.15 6.33 2.85
C ASP A 73 4.46 7.48 2.08
N GLY A 74 3.15 7.35 1.83
CA GLY A 74 2.31 8.35 1.20
C GLY A 74 2.31 9.70 1.94
N SER A 75 2.53 9.68 3.26
CA SER A 75 2.67 10.90 4.05
C SER A 75 3.96 11.67 3.73
N HIS A 76 5.06 10.96 3.46
CA HIS A 76 6.32 11.56 3.04
C HIS A 76 6.25 12.08 1.61
N ILE A 77 5.54 11.36 0.73
CA ILE A 77 5.25 11.82 -0.62
C ILE A 77 4.46 13.13 -0.57
N LEU A 78 3.34 13.16 0.17
CA LEU A 78 2.51 14.35 0.30
C LEU A 78 3.29 15.52 0.93
N GLU A 79 4.01 15.29 2.03
CA GLU A 79 4.77 16.34 2.72
C GLU A 79 5.76 17.06 1.79
N ASN A 80 6.44 16.32 0.91
CA ASN A 80 7.49 16.86 0.05
C ASN A 80 6.97 17.45 -1.27
N ILE A 81 5.73 17.13 -1.65
CA ILE A 81 5.03 17.77 -2.78
C ILE A 81 4.39 19.10 -2.36
N LEU A 82 3.97 19.22 -1.09
CA LEU A 82 3.31 20.41 -0.58
C LEU A 82 4.23 21.66 -0.54
N PRO A 83 3.67 22.87 -0.70
CA PRO A 83 4.39 24.13 -0.43
C PRO A 83 4.94 24.20 1.00
N ASN A 84 6.04 24.92 1.21
CA ASN A 84 6.80 24.94 2.47
C ASN A 84 5.94 25.30 3.69
N SER A 85 5.03 26.25 3.50
CA SER A 85 4.08 26.70 4.53
C SER A 85 3.19 25.55 5.00
N ILE A 86 2.54 24.85 4.07
CA ILE A 86 1.65 23.73 4.37
C ILE A 86 2.43 22.52 4.91
N ALA A 87 3.58 22.19 4.31
CA ALA A 87 4.43 21.10 4.75
C ALA A 87 4.88 21.28 6.21
N SER A 88 5.16 22.52 6.64
CA SER A 88 5.51 22.82 8.04
C SER A 88 4.38 22.54 9.03
N VAL A 89 3.13 22.82 8.63
CA VAL A 89 1.95 22.51 9.43
C VAL A 89 1.73 20.99 9.45
N TYR A 90 1.82 20.35 8.30
CA TYR A 90 1.70 18.89 8.17
C TYR A 90 2.71 18.15 9.07
N ARG A 91 3.97 18.60 9.12
CA ARG A 91 4.99 18.05 10.03
C ARG A 91 4.60 18.12 11.50
N ARG A 92 3.88 19.16 11.93
CA ARG A 92 3.42 19.28 13.34
C ARG A 92 2.39 18.21 13.69
N PHE A 93 1.57 17.80 12.72
CA PHE A 93 0.59 16.72 12.86
C PHE A 93 1.21 15.33 12.79
N ARG A 94 2.42 15.19 12.21
CA ARG A 94 3.11 13.90 12.07
C ARG A 94 3.23 13.11 13.37
N ARG A 95 3.43 13.79 14.51
CA ARG A 95 3.53 13.17 15.84
C ARG A 95 2.26 12.43 16.28
N TYR A 96 1.10 12.84 15.75
CA TYR A 96 -0.20 12.25 16.05
C TYR A 96 -0.68 11.31 14.94
N GLY A 97 0.07 11.17 13.84
CA GLY A 97 -0.39 10.46 12.64
C GLY A 97 -0.77 9.00 12.91
N ALA A 98 0.04 8.27 13.69
CA ALA A 98 -0.26 6.88 14.03
C ALA A 98 -1.57 6.74 14.81
N PHE A 99 -1.80 7.61 15.79
CA PHE A 99 -3.07 7.66 16.53
C PHE A 99 -4.24 8.01 15.62
N PHE A 100 -4.05 8.96 14.70
CA PHE A 100 -5.08 9.34 13.73
C PHE A 100 -5.42 8.18 12.79
N LEU A 101 -4.42 7.46 12.28
CA LEU A 101 -4.63 6.27 11.45
C LEU A 101 -5.46 5.20 12.19
N ILE A 102 -5.09 4.89 13.43
CA ILE A 102 -5.81 3.93 14.26
C ILE A 102 -7.24 4.41 14.51
N ALA A 103 -7.42 5.69 14.85
CA ALA A 103 -8.74 6.26 15.08
C ALA A 103 -9.64 6.19 13.85
N VAL A 104 -9.11 6.48 12.65
CA VAL A 104 -9.86 6.36 11.38
C VAL A 104 -10.29 4.91 11.14
N VAL A 105 -9.39 3.94 11.37
CA VAL A 105 -9.70 2.52 11.18
C VAL A 105 -10.78 2.04 12.15
N LEU A 106 -10.64 2.37 13.43
CA LEU A 106 -11.61 1.98 14.46
C LEU A 106 -12.96 2.66 14.24
N LEU A 107 -12.97 3.94 13.89
CA LEU A 107 -14.20 4.69 13.63
C LEU A 107 -14.93 4.15 12.40
N ASP A 108 -14.22 3.84 11.32
CA ASP A 108 -14.82 3.27 10.11
C ASP A 108 -15.49 1.91 10.41
N ASN A 109 -14.84 1.10 11.25
CA ASN A 109 -15.37 -0.20 11.66
C ASN A 109 -16.58 -0.05 12.59
N PHE A 110 -16.50 0.83 13.59
CA PHE A 110 -17.58 1.07 14.56
C PHE A 110 -18.82 1.73 13.94
N ALA A 111 -18.62 2.72 13.07
CA ALA A 111 -19.71 3.43 12.40
C ALA A 111 -20.25 2.70 11.16
N HIS A 112 -19.63 1.57 10.78
CA HIS A 112 -19.93 0.80 9.57
C HIS A 112 -19.97 1.65 8.30
N THR A 113 -19.14 2.70 8.22
CA THR A 113 -19.16 3.65 7.10
C THR A 113 -18.60 3.06 5.80
N GLY A 114 -17.73 2.03 5.91
CA GLY A 114 -17.15 1.33 4.76
C GLY A 114 -16.20 2.18 3.91
N ILE A 115 -15.64 3.24 4.50
CA ILE A 115 -14.68 4.15 3.87
C ILE A 115 -13.40 3.39 3.53
N LEU A 116 -12.86 2.59 4.45
CA LEU A 116 -11.68 1.76 4.16
C LEU A 116 -11.98 0.74 3.06
N ASN A 117 -13.19 0.18 3.07
CA ASN A 117 -13.60 -0.76 2.02
C ASN A 117 -13.56 -0.09 0.63
N ARG A 118 -14.04 1.16 0.52
CA ARG A 118 -14.05 1.90 -0.74
C ARG A 118 -12.66 2.41 -1.15
N ILE A 119 -11.87 2.90 -0.20
CA ILE A 119 -10.57 3.54 -0.49
C ILE A 119 -9.46 2.50 -0.67
N LEU A 120 -9.50 1.38 0.06
CA LEU A 120 -8.46 0.35 0.02
C LEU A 120 -8.92 -0.95 -0.60
N ILE A 121 -9.98 -1.56 -0.06
CA ILE A 121 -10.34 -2.93 -0.44
C ILE A 121 -10.81 -3.00 -1.90
N TYR A 122 -11.62 -2.05 -2.36
CA TYR A 122 -12.08 -2.04 -3.75
C TYR A 122 -10.93 -1.89 -4.76
N PRO A 123 -10.03 -0.89 -4.65
CA PRO A 123 -8.84 -0.82 -5.49
C PRO A 123 -7.93 -2.04 -5.34
N MET A 124 -7.80 -2.59 -4.13
CA MET A 124 -6.99 -3.79 -3.88
C MET A 124 -7.53 -4.98 -4.68
N LEU A 125 -8.83 -5.23 -4.64
CA LEU A 125 -9.46 -6.31 -5.40
C LEU A 125 -9.41 -6.05 -6.90
N ALA A 126 -9.61 -4.80 -7.34
CA ALA A 126 -9.51 -4.43 -8.74
C ALA A 126 -8.10 -4.66 -9.31
N LEU A 127 -7.06 -4.23 -8.60
CA LEU A 127 -5.67 -4.46 -9.00
C LEU A 127 -5.29 -5.94 -8.90
N SER A 128 -5.72 -6.64 -7.86
CA SER A 128 -5.45 -8.07 -7.71
C SER A 128 -6.12 -8.85 -8.85
N ARG A 129 -7.35 -8.49 -9.24
CA ARG A 129 -8.02 -9.04 -10.43
C ARG A 129 -7.28 -8.70 -11.71
N LEU A 130 -6.79 -7.47 -11.84
CA LEU A 130 -6.03 -7.04 -13.01
C LEU A 130 -4.77 -7.90 -13.18
N PHE A 131 -4.04 -8.13 -12.09
CA PHE A 131 -2.78 -8.89 -12.11
C PHE A 131 -3.00 -10.39 -12.26
N ALA A 132 -3.88 -10.97 -11.43
CA ALA A 132 -4.05 -12.41 -11.29
C ALA A 132 -5.24 -13.01 -12.05
N GLY A 133 -6.09 -12.16 -12.65
CA GLY A 133 -7.31 -12.57 -13.36
C GLY A 133 -8.38 -13.16 -12.43
N ASP A 134 -9.41 -13.75 -13.04
CA ASP A 134 -10.52 -14.38 -12.30
C ASP A 134 -10.10 -15.66 -11.55
N HIS A 135 -8.93 -16.21 -11.90
CA HIS A 135 -8.33 -17.36 -11.23
C HIS A 135 -8.09 -17.07 -9.75
N LEU A 136 -7.67 -15.85 -9.41
CA LEU A 136 -7.47 -15.42 -8.04
C LEU A 136 -8.73 -15.64 -7.20
N PHE A 137 -9.89 -15.19 -7.68
CA PHE A 137 -11.15 -15.28 -6.95
C PHE A 137 -11.63 -16.72 -6.79
N ARG A 138 -11.36 -17.56 -7.79
CA ARG A 138 -11.58 -18.99 -7.65
C ARG A 138 -10.70 -19.61 -6.58
N LEU A 139 -9.47 -19.13 -6.38
CA LEU A 139 -8.55 -19.65 -5.36
C LEU A 139 -8.73 -19.02 -3.98
N LEU A 140 -9.62 -18.02 -3.82
CA LEU A 140 -9.86 -17.40 -2.50
C LEU A 140 -10.44 -18.37 -1.47
N HIS A 141 -11.09 -19.46 -1.89
CA HIS A 141 -11.58 -20.50 -0.97
C HIS A 141 -10.45 -21.27 -0.27
N LEU A 142 -9.21 -21.11 -0.73
CA LEU A 142 -8.03 -21.72 -0.13
C LEU A 142 -7.48 -20.91 1.05
N LEU A 143 -7.96 -19.69 1.27
CA LEU A 143 -7.53 -18.78 2.34
C LEU A 143 -8.30 -18.98 3.65
#